data_AF-A0A4Q3BKW3-F1
#
_entry.id   AF-A0A4Q3BKW3-F1
#
_cell.length_a   1.000
_cell.length_b   1.000
_cell.length_c   1.000
_cell.angle_alpha   90.00
_cell.angle_beta   90.00
_cell.angle_gamma   90.00
#
_symmetry.space_group_name_H-M   'P 1'
#
loop_
_entity.id
_entity.type
_entity.pdbx_description
1 polymer ?
#
loop_
_entity_poly.entity_id
_entity_poly.type
_entity_poly.pdbx_seq_one_letter_code
_entity_poly.pdbx_strand_id
1 'polypeptide(L)' 'MQKSTITIDVLLDPNKIPEQINWQASDSSAQMVQKAKAMSIAFWDGIDKTALRIDLWTKDMM' A
#
# COMPACT_ATOMS: atom_id res chain seq x y z
N MET A 1 -12.65 -17.30 13.55
CA MET A 1 -11.50 -16.75 12.81
C MET A 1 -11.47 -15.25 13.02
N GLN A 2 -10.32 -14.67 13.32
CA GLN A 2 -10.15 -13.22 13.40
C GLN A 2 -9.78 -12.70 12.02
N LYS A 3 -10.46 -11.64 11.57
CA LYS A 3 -10.15 -10.94 10.31
C LYS A 3 -9.38 -9.68 10.65
N SER A 4 -8.17 -9.56 10.11
CA SER A 4 -7.43 -8.30 10.05
C SER A 4 -7.53 -7.73 8.64
N THR A 5 -7.72 -6.42 8.52
CA THR A 5 -7.86 -5.72 7.25
C THR A 5 -6.78 -4.66 7.15
N ILE A 6 -6.06 -4.63 6.03
CA ILE A 6 -5.13 -3.56 5.69
C ILE A 6 -5.79 -2.71 4.60
N THR A 7 -5.88 -1.40 4.81
CA THR A 7 -6.39 -0.43 3.85
C THR A 7 -5.23 0.46 3.41
N ILE A 8 -5.11 0.66 2.10
CA ILE A 8 -4.05 1.47 1.49
C ILE A 8 -4.73 2.41 0.49
N ASP A 9 -4.66 3.71 0.76
CA ASP A 9 -5.20 4.76 -0.10
C ASP A 9 -4.05 5.45 -0.82
N VAL A 10 -4.08 5.40 -2.16
CA VAL A 10 -3.13 6.09 -3.02
C VAL A 10 -3.84 7.26 -3.68
N LEU A 11 -3.48 8.48 -3.27
CA LEU A 11 -4.00 9.70 -3.87
C LEU A 11 -3.12 10.06 -5.07
N LEU A 12 -3.76 10.30 -6.20
CA LEU A 12 -3.10 10.61 -7.46
C LEU A 12 -3.31 12.07 -7.85
N ASP A 13 -2.32 12.65 -8.49
CA ASP A 13 -2.43 13.95 -9.15
C ASP A 13 -3.24 13.85 -10.48
N PRO A 14 -3.52 14.96 -11.18
CA PRO A 14 -4.22 14.94 -12.47
C PRO A 14 -3.52 14.12 -13.58
N ASN A 15 -2.22 13.86 -13.45
CA ASN A 15 -1.43 13.04 -14.38
C ASN A 15 -1.33 11.57 -13.94
N LYS A 16 -2.07 11.18 -12.90
CA LYS A 16 -2.07 9.84 -12.29
C LYS A 16 -0.74 9.47 -11.61
N ILE A 17 0.03 10.45 -11.16
CA ILE A 17 1.24 10.23 -10.36
C ILE A 17 0.87 10.14 -8.88
N PRO A 18 1.38 9.16 -8.10
CA PRO A 18 1.16 9.10 -6.66
C PRO A 18 1.66 10.37 -5.96
N GLU A 19 0.74 11.08 -5.32
CA GLU A 19 1.05 12.26 -4.50
C GLU A 19 1.15 11.87 -3.03
N GLN A 20 0.24 11.03 -2.53
CA GLN A 20 0.25 10.57 -1.14
C GLN A 20 -0.13 9.10 -1.04
N ILE A 21 0.55 8.37 -0.15
CA ILE A 21 0.20 7.00 0.23
C ILE A 21 -0.16 7.02 1.71
N ASN A 22 -1.38 6.61 2.02
CA ASN A 22 -1.88 6.44 3.38
C ASN A 22 -2.20 4.97 3.62
N TRP A 23 -1.92 4.46 4.81
CA TRP A 23 -2.26 3.08 5.15
C TRP A 23 -2.68 2.92 6.61
N GLN A 24 -3.48 1.90 6.87
CA GLN A 24 -3.83 1.45 8.22
C GLN A 24 -4.12 -0.05 8.23
N ALA A 25 -3.95 -0.69 9.38
CA ALA A 25 -4.39 -2.06 9.59
C ALA A 25 -5.28 -2.15 10.83
N SER A 26 -6.36 -2.92 10.76
CA SER A 26 -7.34 -3.04 11.85
C SER A 26 -6.76 -3.69 13.12
N ASP A 27 -5.64 -4.39 12.99
CA ASP A 27 -4.92 -5.04 14.10
C ASP A 27 -3.57 -4.36 14.38
N SER A 28 -3.41 -3.12 13.91
CA SER A 28 -2.23 -2.28 14.21
C SER A 28 -2.39 -1.60 15.57
N SER A 29 -1.29 -1.46 16.29
CA SER A 29 -1.22 -0.60 17.49
C SER A 29 -1.26 0.90 17.16
N ALA A 30 -1.08 1.28 15.90
CA ALA A 30 -1.15 2.66 15.46
C ALA A 30 -2.60 3.16 15.49
N GLN A 31 -2.89 4.13 16.37
CA GLN A 31 -4.25 4.67 16.53
C GLN A 31 -4.73 5.57 15.37
N MET A 32 -3.84 5.91 14.43
CA MET A 32 -4.13 6.82 13.31
C MET A 32 -3.60 6.28 11.99
N VAL A 33 -4.22 6.72 10.89
CA VAL A 33 -3.75 6.49 9.52
C VAL A 33 -2.30 6.95 9.37
N GLN A 34 -1.47 6.11 8.78
CA GLN A 34 -0.04 6.34 8.61
C GLN A 34 0.28 6.79 7.19
N LYS A 35 1.14 7.81 7.07
CA LYS A 35 1.68 8.25 5.78
C LYS A 35 2.92 7.44 5.41
N ALA A 36 3.04 7.08 4.14
CA ALA A 36 4.23 6.45 3.58
C ALA A 36 4.72 7.24 2.36
N LYS A 37 6.04 7.28 2.16
CA LYS A 37 6.65 7.83 0.94
C LYS A 37 6.74 6.80 -0.18
N ALA A 38 6.74 5.51 0.15
CA ALA A 38 6.74 4.42 -0.80
C ALA A 38 6.07 3.18 -0.19
N MET A 39 5.64 2.26 -1.04
CA MET A 39 5.13 0.95 -0.66
C MET A 39 5.62 -0.12 -1.63
N SER A 40 5.79 -1.34 -1.13
CA SER A 40 6.01 -2.55 -1.91
C SER A 40 5.05 -3.61 -1.41
N ILE A 41 4.18 -4.09 -2.29
CA ILE A 41 3.18 -5.13 -1.98
C ILE A 41 3.42 -6.28 -2.93
N ALA A 42 3.46 -7.50 -2.38
CA ALA A 42 3.58 -8.72 -3.15
C ALA A 42 2.54 -9.76 -2.68
N PHE A 43 1.82 -10.34 -3.63
CA PHE A 43 0.94 -11.49 -3.41
C PHE A 43 1.55 -12.71 -4.08
N TRP A 44 1.75 -13.77 -3.31
CA TRP A 44 2.22 -15.03 -3.87
C TRP A 44 1.07 -15.77 -4.54
N ASP A 45 1.26 -16.10 -5.82
CA ASP A 45 0.41 -17.01 -6.55
C ASP A 45 1.02 -18.42 -6.50
N GLY A 46 0.32 -19.33 -5.81
CA GLY A 46 0.74 -20.73 -5.68
C GLY A 46 0.57 -21.56 -6.95
N ILE A 47 -0.29 -21.14 -7.88
CA ILE A 47 -0.54 -21.85 -9.15
C ILE A 47 0.62 -21.58 -10.09
N ASP A 48 0.88 -20.32 -10.36
CA ASP A 48 1.91 -19.90 -11.31
C ASP A 48 3.30 -19.85 -10.68
N LYS A 49 3.40 -20.00 -9.35
CA LYS A 49 4.64 -19.87 -8.58
C LYS A 49 5.34 -18.54 -8.83
N THR A 50 4.56 -17.46 -8.86
CA THR A 50 5.06 -16.10 -9.08
C THR A 50 4.53 -15.14 -8.00
N ALA A 51 5.14 -13.96 -7.91
CA ALA A 51 4.66 -12.89 -7.06
C ALA A 51 4.04 -11.78 -7.92
N LEU A 52 2.76 -11.48 -7.71
CA LEU A 52 2.12 -10.28 -8.25
C LEU A 52 2.54 -9.10 -7.39
N ARG A 53 3.13 -8.07 -8.00
CA ARG A 53 3.74 -6.96 -7.26
C ARG A 53 3.17 -5.61 -7.64
N ILE A 54 3.10 -4.73 -6.64
CA ILE A 54 2.84 -3.31 -6.81
C ILE A 54 3.92 -2.57 -6.01
N ASP A 55 4.79 -1.87 -6.73
CA ASP A 55 5.82 -1.00 -6.17
C ASP A 55 5.47 0.44 -6.56
N LEU A 56 5.18 1.29 -5.56
CA LEU A 56 4.84 2.71 -5.77
C LEU A 56 5.66 3.59 -4.85
N TRP A 57 5.96 4.80 -5.31
CA TRP A 57 6.56 5.86 -4.52
C TRP A 57 5.88 7.18 -4.84
N THR A 58 5.86 8.09 -3.87
CA THR A 58 5.31 9.42 -4.05
C THR A 58 6.24 10.27 -4.92
N LYS A 59 5.70 11.29 -5.55
CA LYS A 59 6.45 12.27 -6.35
C LYS A 59 7.63 12.89 -5.60
N ASP A 60 7.52 13.07 -4.28
CA ASP A 60 8.60 13.59 -3.42
C ASP A 60 9.85 12.68 -3.38
N MET A 61 9.74 11.43 -3.80
CA MET A 61 10.85 10.47 -3.89
C MET A 61 11.44 10.35 -5.30
N MET A 62 10.83 10.96 -6.32
CA MET A 62 11.39 11.04 -7.67
C MET A 62 12.49 12.09 -7.76
#